data_AF-A0A9Q9ISN5-F1
#
_entry.id   AF-A0A9Q9ISN5-F1
#
_cell.length_a   1.000
_cell.length_b   1.000
_cell.length_c   1.000
_cell.angle_alpha   90.00
_cell.angle_beta   90.00
_cell.angle_gamma   90.00
#
_symmetry.space_group_name_H-M   'P 1'
#
loop_
_entity.id
_entity.type
_entity.pdbx_description
1 polymer ?
#
loop_
_entity_poly.entity_id
_entity_poly.type
_entity_poly.pdbx_seq_one_letter_code
_entity_poly.pdbx_strand_id
1 'polypeptide(L)'
;MALRPIEDPDTGWHSVSGVARDPTVIAPVGRRLYRHGAHIIGFDDSFADSIVVRAYYDPAAETGPRARSVLDGGGVVHVGYMQFMQLRFLGQSIPPETYGGRLGDRGPYVYDNNLFVDFMGPADARTRSIPVPFYPYNGMLVAGISTMDELYLHPKPNGSLCSPRNLGRPDQSVVASLVAEIAPGLVTPPDVAAMLTPTKLKWVLPTAPAVLAQREAYQVALGALRTPDSPPDSPPALAGLRNEDIAAQLVGDYVLLGLPDPENLGDTLVITTEPGNNGLTNVLVYALSDYDMESMTADAGRLALLRIRDWMVNEGINLPVRAPIRTYGRNGLLTSPYAFLPAEPPLELQYWTVAVARLGAAQATYAHHPLSGVTWSVWFGYDEDSGEFTMTRLSSPRLAGAVEVRDGIRKFIDARDGAAGQRIDTSNFTRAAMLRDSFGSGDKPALPDA
;
A
#
# COMPACT_ATOMS: atom_id res chain seq x y z
N MET A 1 -9.22 -2.67 27.84
CA MET A 1 -7.84 -2.87 28.33
C MET A 1 -7.00 -1.83 27.63
N ALA A 2 -6.19 -1.04 28.33
CA ALA A 2 -5.46 0.06 27.69
C ALA A 2 -4.26 -0.48 26.90
N LEU A 3 -4.04 0.04 25.70
CA LEU A 3 -2.83 -0.25 24.92
C LEU A 3 -1.56 0.18 25.67
N ARG A 4 -0.55 -0.69 25.69
CA ARG A 4 0.74 -0.44 26.34
C ARG A 4 1.88 -0.62 25.34
N PRO A 5 2.64 0.45 25.03
CA PRO A 5 3.87 0.35 24.26
C PRO A 5 4.92 -0.51 24.98
N ILE A 6 5.68 -1.26 24.19
CA ILE A 6 6.82 -2.08 24.59
C ILE A 6 7.94 -1.73 23.61
N GLU A 7 9.14 -1.43 24.12
CA GLU A 7 10.32 -1.16 23.31
C GLU A 7 11.31 -2.31 23.46
N ASP A 8 11.82 -2.79 22.34
CA ASP A 8 12.98 -3.66 22.30
C ASP A 8 14.26 -2.80 22.39
N PRO A 9 15.03 -2.90 23.49
CA PRO A 9 16.20 -2.05 23.71
C PRO A 9 17.35 -2.33 22.72
N ASP A 10 17.39 -3.52 22.11
CA ASP A 10 18.49 -3.91 21.22
C ASP A 10 18.27 -3.40 19.79
N THR A 11 17.02 -3.28 19.37
CA THR A 11 16.65 -2.90 18.00
C THR A 11 15.99 -1.52 17.89
N GLY A 12 15.59 -0.92 19.01
CA GLY A 12 14.78 0.30 19.04
C GLY A 12 13.37 0.09 18.47
N TRP A 13 12.94 -1.16 18.29
CA TRP A 13 11.65 -1.48 17.71
C TRP A 13 10.53 -1.37 18.76
N HIS A 14 9.45 -0.67 18.42
CA HIS A 14 8.27 -0.58 19.27
C HIS A 14 7.20 -1.58 18.84
N SER A 15 6.57 -2.16 19.87
CA SER A 15 5.36 -2.97 19.77
C SER A 15 4.31 -2.51 20.78
N VAL A 16 3.08 -3.00 20.69
CA VAL A 16 2.00 -2.73 21.65
C VAL A 16 1.34 -4.02 22.11
N SER A 17 1.07 -4.11 23.41
CA SER A 17 0.22 -5.15 23.99
C SER A 17 -1.21 -4.65 24.21
N GLY A 18 -2.14 -5.60 24.32
CA GLY A 18 -3.56 -5.33 24.59
C GLY A 18 -4.40 -4.99 23.36
N VAL A 19 -3.93 -5.38 22.18
CA VAL A 19 -4.65 -5.27 20.90
C VAL A 19 -5.74 -6.33 20.72
N ALA A 20 -5.64 -7.43 21.48
CA ALA A 20 -6.62 -8.51 21.53
C ALA A 20 -7.12 -8.72 22.98
N ARG A 21 -8.14 -9.56 23.15
CA ARG A 21 -8.64 -9.91 24.50
C ARG A 21 -7.56 -10.60 25.33
N ASP A 22 -6.74 -11.42 24.70
CA ASP A 22 -5.54 -11.97 25.32
C ASP A 22 -4.46 -10.87 25.42
N PRO A 23 -4.05 -10.46 26.64
CA PRO A 23 -3.02 -9.45 26.86
C PRO A 23 -1.62 -9.86 26.38
N THR A 24 -1.37 -11.16 26.17
CA THR A 24 -0.08 -11.67 25.69
C THR A 24 0.12 -11.45 24.20
N VAL A 25 -0.95 -11.16 23.46
CA VAL A 25 -0.86 -10.81 22.03
C VAL A 25 -0.23 -9.43 21.90
N ILE A 26 0.95 -9.42 21.28
CA ILE A 26 1.72 -8.22 20.95
C ILE A 26 1.57 -7.93 19.46
N ALA A 27 1.42 -6.66 19.11
CA ALA A 27 1.42 -6.21 17.72
C ALA A 27 2.58 -5.25 17.44
N PRO A 28 3.24 -5.38 16.28
CA PRO A 28 4.32 -4.48 15.90
C PRO A 28 3.81 -3.06 15.64
N VAL A 29 4.61 -2.05 15.97
CA VAL A 29 4.30 -0.64 15.67
C VAL A 29 5.30 -0.07 14.66
N GLY A 30 6.59 -0.22 14.94
CA GLY A 30 7.68 0.31 14.11
C GLY A 30 8.79 0.94 14.96
N ARG A 31 9.80 1.53 14.31
CA ARG A 31 10.92 2.20 14.99
C ARG A 31 10.58 3.58 15.53
N ARG A 32 9.59 4.25 14.95
CA ARG A 32 9.02 5.49 15.51
C ARG A 32 7.63 5.21 16.05
N LEU A 33 7.33 5.70 17.24
CA LEU A 33 6.02 5.59 17.87
C LEU A 33 5.50 6.96 18.30
N TYR A 34 4.23 7.22 18.00
CA TYR A 34 3.50 8.41 18.39
C TYR A 34 2.18 8.03 19.04
N ARG A 35 1.80 8.75 20.10
CA ARG A 35 0.52 8.58 20.78
C ARG A 35 -0.27 9.90 20.77
N HIS A 36 -1.44 9.89 20.15
CA HIS A 36 -2.32 11.05 20.05
C HIS A 36 -3.75 10.67 20.42
N GLY A 37 -4.17 11.05 21.62
CA GLY A 37 -5.47 10.63 22.16
C GLY A 37 -5.59 9.11 22.22
N ALA A 38 -6.63 8.57 21.58
CA ALA A 38 -6.89 7.15 21.47
C ALA A 38 -6.05 6.42 20.39
N HIS A 39 -5.21 7.15 19.65
CA HIS A 39 -4.40 6.58 18.57
C HIS A 39 -2.97 6.28 19.03
N ILE A 40 -2.47 5.10 18.66
CA ILE A 40 -1.04 4.80 18.59
C ILE A 40 -0.69 4.59 17.14
N ILE A 41 0.36 5.26 16.67
CA ILE A 41 0.79 5.23 15.27
C ILE A 41 2.29 5.07 15.25
N GLY A 42 2.76 4.14 14.44
CA GLY A 42 4.17 3.97 14.19
C GLY A 42 4.52 3.87 12.74
N PHE A 43 5.80 4.07 12.52
CA PHE A 43 6.44 4.03 11.21
C PHE A 43 7.63 3.10 11.31
N ASP A 44 7.69 2.17 10.37
CA ASP A 44 8.90 1.48 10.01
C ASP A 44 9.60 2.34 8.94
N ASP A 45 10.64 3.04 9.37
CA ASP A 45 11.31 4.08 8.59
C ASP A 45 12.74 3.66 8.20
N SER A 46 12.96 2.38 7.88
CA SER A 46 14.22 2.01 7.22
C SER A 46 14.31 2.85 5.93
N PHE A 47 15.23 3.81 5.90
CA PHE A 47 15.32 4.87 4.87
C PHE A 47 15.59 4.37 3.45
N ALA A 48 15.70 3.06 3.27
CA ALA A 48 16.08 2.44 2.01
C ALA A 48 14.91 1.79 1.25
N ASP A 49 13.68 1.69 1.82
CA ASP A 49 12.51 1.05 1.20
C ASP A 49 11.17 1.76 1.59
N SER A 50 10.04 1.29 1.04
CA SER A 50 8.68 1.75 1.36
C SER A 50 8.40 1.84 2.86
N ILE A 51 7.76 2.92 3.30
CA ILE A 51 7.44 3.15 4.71
C ILE A 51 6.23 2.32 5.10
N VAL A 52 6.33 1.50 6.15
CA VAL A 52 5.17 0.81 6.70
C VAL A 52 4.63 1.56 7.91
N VAL A 53 3.40 2.05 7.80
CA VAL A 53 2.64 2.71 8.86
C VAL A 53 1.75 1.72 9.55
N ARG A 54 1.79 1.67 10.88
CA ARG A 54 0.87 0.87 11.68
C ARG A 54 0.12 1.78 12.61
N ALA A 55 -1.21 1.70 12.59
CA ALA A 55 -2.07 2.50 13.44
C ALA A 55 -3.03 1.62 14.25
N TYR A 56 -3.23 1.97 15.51
CA TYR A 56 -4.10 1.29 16.46
C TYR A 56 -5.00 2.34 17.13
N TYR A 57 -6.31 2.10 17.14
CA TYR A 57 -7.29 2.96 17.81
C TYR A 57 -7.91 2.18 18.97
N ASP A 58 -7.73 2.69 20.19
CA ASP A 58 -8.29 2.13 21.41
C ASP A 58 -9.59 2.87 21.80
N PRO A 59 -10.78 2.27 21.59
CA PRO A 59 -12.04 2.91 21.92
C PRO A 59 -12.20 3.19 23.43
N ALA A 60 -11.48 2.46 24.29
CA ALA A 60 -11.53 2.66 25.74
C ALA A 60 -10.69 3.86 26.20
N ALA A 61 -9.68 4.26 25.41
CA ALA A 61 -8.86 5.44 25.66
C ALA A 61 -9.43 6.73 25.04
N GLU A 62 -10.53 6.64 24.28
CA GLU A 62 -11.21 7.79 23.69
C GLU A 62 -11.84 8.66 24.80
N THR A 63 -11.64 9.97 24.71
CA THR A 63 -12.10 10.97 25.70
C THR A 63 -12.88 12.13 25.05
N GLY A 64 -12.87 12.25 23.73
CA GLY A 64 -13.60 13.27 23.00
C GLY A 64 -15.11 13.14 23.22
N PRO A 65 -15.83 14.20 23.62
CA PRO A 65 -17.23 14.11 24.01
C PRO A 65 -18.14 13.61 22.88
N ARG A 66 -17.86 14.03 21.63
CA ARG A 66 -18.57 13.55 20.44
C ARG A 66 -18.34 12.06 20.21
N ALA A 67 -17.09 11.59 20.28
CA ALA A 67 -16.75 10.19 20.06
C ALA A 67 -17.32 9.30 21.18
N ARG A 68 -17.25 9.74 22.45
CA ARG A 68 -17.88 9.05 23.58
C ARG A 68 -19.39 8.93 23.42
N SER A 69 -20.07 10.01 23.03
CA SER A 69 -21.51 9.95 22.78
C SER A 69 -21.90 8.87 21.74
N VAL A 70 -21.06 8.65 20.72
CA VAL A 70 -21.29 7.61 19.71
C VAL A 70 -21.01 6.22 20.29
N LEU A 71 -19.88 6.04 20.99
CA LEU A 71 -19.45 4.76 21.56
C LEU A 71 -20.39 4.27 22.67
N ASP A 72 -20.83 5.18 23.54
CA ASP A 72 -21.67 4.89 24.71
C ASP A 72 -23.16 4.79 24.37
N GLY A 73 -23.59 5.36 23.24
CA GLY A 73 -24.98 5.37 22.80
C GLY A 73 -25.58 4.00 22.44
N GLY A 74 -24.85 2.90 22.66
CA GLY A 74 -25.39 1.53 22.55
C GLY A 74 -25.71 1.08 21.11
N GLY A 75 -25.18 1.78 20.10
CA GLY A 75 -25.47 1.54 18.68
C GLY A 75 -24.31 0.97 17.88
N VAL A 76 -23.06 1.02 18.37
CA VAL A 76 -21.88 0.64 17.59
C VAL A 76 -21.80 -0.86 17.36
N VAL A 77 -21.73 -1.26 16.08
CA VAL A 77 -21.53 -2.65 15.64
C VAL A 77 -20.03 -2.95 15.57
N HIS A 78 -19.27 -2.05 14.94
CA HIS A 78 -17.82 -2.13 14.87
C HIS A 78 -17.16 -0.76 14.68
N VAL A 79 -15.86 -0.72 14.96
CA VAL A 79 -14.97 0.42 14.73
C VAL A 79 -13.82 -0.02 13.82
N GLY A 80 -13.53 0.77 12.80
CA GLY A 80 -12.46 0.55 11.84
C GLY A 80 -11.69 1.84 11.55
N TYR A 81 -10.60 1.71 10.80
CA TYR A 81 -9.90 2.87 10.23
C TYR A 81 -10.36 3.12 8.80
N MET A 82 -10.41 4.40 8.44
CA MET A 82 -10.45 4.86 7.06
C MET A 82 -9.26 5.77 6.83
N GLN A 83 -8.57 5.56 5.71
CA GLN A 83 -7.45 6.40 5.29
C GLN A 83 -7.90 7.28 4.14
N PHE A 84 -7.53 8.55 4.21
CA PHE A 84 -7.73 9.52 3.15
C PHE A 84 -6.37 10.08 2.78
N MET A 85 -6.22 10.45 1.52
CA MET A 85 -4.97 10.96 0.99
C MET A 85 -5.20 12.15 0.08
N GLN A 86 -4.22 13.05 0.06
CA GLN A 86 -4.12 14.16 -0.87
C GLN A 86 -2.68 14.21 -1.40
N LEU A 87 -2.54 14.28 -2.72
CA LEU A 87 -1.26 14.56 -3.37
C LEU A 87 -1.05 16.06 -3.43
N ARG A 88 0.15 16.51 -3.06
CA ARG A 88 0.54 17.91 -3.23
C ARG A 88 1.90 18.00 -3.89
N PHE A 89 2.02 18.92 -4.85
CA PHE A 89 3.27 19.26 -5.51
C PHE A 89 3.58 20.74 -5.29
N LEU A 90 4.74 21.05 -4.69
CA LEU A 90 5.14 22.40 -4.28
C LEU A 90 4.04 23.11 -3.46
N GLY A 91 3.41 22.36 -2.56
CA GLY A 91 2.31 22.81 -1.72
C GLY A 91 0.95 22.94 -2.41
N GLN A 92 0.87 22.79 -3.74
CA GLN A 92 -0.39 22.80 -4.49
C GLN A 92 -0.99 21.41 -4.53
N SER A 93 -2.29 21.27 -4.29
CA SER A 93 -2.94 19.98 -4.43
C SER A 93 -3.05 19.59 -5.89
N ILE A 94 -2.62 18.38 -6.24
CA ILE A 94 -2.68 17.87 -7.61
C ILE A 94 -3.68 16.71 -7.71
N PRO A 95 -4.38 16.54 -8.84
CA PRO A 95 -5.19 15.37 -9.08
C PRO A 95 -4.34 14.09 -9.13
N PRO A 96 -4.81 12.96 -8.59
CA PRO A 96 -4.11 11.68 -8.64
C PRO A 96 -3.73 11.23 -10.05
N GLU A 97 -4.62 11.41 -11.03
CA GLU A 97 -4.39 11.05 -12.43
C GLU A 97 -3.20 11.79 -13.06
N THR A 98 -2.86 12.99 -12.54
CA THR A 98 -1.69 13.76 -12.97
C THR A 98 -0.40 13.09 -12.49
N TYR A 99 -0.39 12.57 -11.26
CA TYR A 99 0.73 11.82 -10.71
C TYR A 99 0.94 10.50 -11.48
N GLY A 100 -0.15 9.76 -11.72
CA GLY A 100 -0.10 8.45 -12.37
C GLY A 100 0.31 7.33 -11.40
N GLY A 101 0.88 6.25 -11.93
CA GLY A 101 1.32 5.11 -11.12
C GLY A 101 0.19 4.49 -10.30
N ARG A 102 0.52 4.08 -9.06
CA ARG A 102 -0.40 3.45 -8.10
C ARG A 102 -1.58 4.34 -7.68
N LEU A 103 -1.45 5.65 -7.84
CA LEU A 103 -2.44 6.63 -7.39
C LEU A 103 -3.28 7.16 -8.54
N GLY A 104 -2.87 6.97 -9.80
CA GLY A 104 -3.51 7.57 -10.97
C GLY A 104 -4.98 7.19 -11.17
N ASP A 105 -5.34 5.97 -10.77
CA ASP A 105 -6.68 5.42 -10.92
C ASP A 105 -7.69 5.92 -9.86
N ARG A 106 -7.23 6.76 -8.92
CA ARG A 106 -8.05 7.35 -7.85
C ARG A 106 -8.91 8.51 -8.36
N GLY A 107 -8.59 9.06 -9.53
CA GLY A 107 -9.28 10.20 -10.17
C GLY A 107 -10.81 10.13 -10.16
N PRO A 108 -11.45 8.99 -10.51
CA PRO A 108 -12.91 8.90 -10.56
C PRO A 108 -13.64 9.17 -9.24
N TYR A 109 -12.97 9.05 -8.09
CA TYR A 109 -13.59 9.21 -6.77
C TYR A 109 -12.90 10.25 -5.88
N VAL A 110 -12.17 11.14 -6.51
CA VAL A 110 -11.69 12.37 -5.87
C VAL A 110 -12.88 13.21 -5.38
N TYR A 111 -12.71 13.84 -4.23
CA TYR A 111 -13.65 14.76 -3.61
C TYR A 111 -12.91 15.96 -3.01
N ASP A 112 -13.63 17.08 -2.85
CA ASP A 112 -13.07 18.34 -2.32
C ASP A 112 -11.74 18.72 -3.04
N ASN A 113 -10.77 19.27 -2.32
CA ASN A 113 -9.45 19.68 -2.80
C ASN A 113 -8.54 18.49 -3.18
N ASN A 114 -8.91 17.70 -4.19
CA ASN A 114 -8.23 16.48 -4.63
C ASN A 114 -7.99 15.41 -3.54
N LEU A 115 -8.84 15.38 -2.51
CA LEU A 115 -8.81 14.33 -1.50
C LEU A 115 -9.48 13.08 -2.05
N PHE A 116 -9.02 11.91 -1.63
CA PHE A 116 -9.68 10.65 -1.96
C PHE A 116 -9.49 9.64 -0.83
N VAL A 117 -10.34 8.62 -0.81
CA VAL A 117 -10.19 7.54 0.16
C VAL A 117 -9.08 6.62 -0.31
N ASP A 118 -8.01 6.52 0.48
CA ASP A 118 -6.91 5.63 0.17
C ASP A 118 -7.13 4.27 0.84
N PHE A 119 -6.97 3.23 0.06
CA PHE A 119 -6.97 1.86 0.52
C PHE A 119 -5.75 1.17 -0.06
N MET A 120 -5.07 0.37 0.74
CA MET A 120 -4.28 -0.73 0.19
C MET A 120 -5.29 -1.71 -0.42
N GLY A 121 -5.35 -1.73 -1.74
CA GLY A 121 -6.58 -2.04 -2.48
C GLY A 121 -7.00 -3.51 -2.50
N PRO A 122 -8.29 -3.78 -2.76
CA PRO A 122 -8.74 -5.05 -3.34
C PRO A 122 -9.80 -4.87 -4.46
N ALA A 123 -9.62 -5.45 -5.65
CA ALA A 123 -10.77 -5.75 -6.55
C ALA A 123 -11.06 -7.21 -6.45
N ASP A 124 -12.29 -7.52 -6.86
CA ASP A 124 -12.95 -8.83 -6.84
C ASP A 124 -13.40 -9.33 -5.47
N ALA A 125 -13.00 -8.68 -4.38
CA ALA A 125 -13.74 -8.72 -3.10
C ALA A 125 -15.21 -8.24 -3.24
N ARG A 126 -15.53 -7.49 -4.31
CA ARG A 126 -16.90 -7.05 -4.69
C ARG A 126 -17.91 -8.19 -4.82
N THR A 127 -17.48 -9.43 -5.01
CA THR A 127 -18.38 -10.58 -5.06
C THR A 127 -18.91 -11.01 -3.69
N ARG A 128 -18.37 -10.47 -2.58
CA ARG A 128 -18.89 -10.67 -1.22
C ARG A 128 -19.51 -9.38 -0.70
N SER A 129 -20.77 -9.46 -0.24
CA SER A 129 -21.71 -8.36 0.04
C SER A 129 -21.29 -7.36 1.13
N ILE A 130 -20.21 -6.60 0.93
CA ILE A 130 -19.73 -5.60 1.90
C ILE A 130 -19.90 -4.19 1.32
N PRO A 131 -20.85 -3.39 1.85
CA PRO A 131 -21.27 -2.14 1.20
C PRO A 131 -20.29 -0.96 1.34
N VAL A 132 -19.32 -0.98 2.28
CA VAL A 132 -18.54 0.22 2.69
C VAL A 132 -17.13 -0.15 3.23
N PRO A 133 -16.14 0.75 3.25
CA PRO A 133 -14.73 0.39 3.20
C PRO A 133 -14.02 0.28 4.56
N PHE A 134 -14.69 -0.26 5.57
CA PHE A 134 -14.18 -0.26 6.95
C PHE A 134 -13.05 -1.25 7.22
N TYR A 135 -12.68 -2.08 6.24
CA TYR A 135 -12.06 -3.36 6.52
C TYR A 135 -10.58 -3.40 6.10
N PRO A 136 -9.78 -4.25 6.75
CA PRO A 136 -8.46 -4.64 6.25
C PRO A 136 -8.66 -5.42 4.95
N TYR A 137 -8.72 -4.67 3.87
CA TYR A 137 -9.24 -5.09 2.58
C TYR A 137 -8.58 -6.34 2.00
N ASN A 138 -7.27 -6.52 2.23
CA ASN A 138 -6.54 -7.71 1.80
C ASN A 138 -6.75 -8.93 2.69
N GLY A 139 -7.19 -8.73 3.93
CA GLY A 139 -7.67 -9.83 4.77
C GLY A 139 -8.82 -10.59 4.12
N MET A 140 -9.64 -9.91 3.30
CA MET A 140 -10.71 -10.54 2.54
C MET A 140 -10.23 -11.32 1.31
N LEU A 141 -9.10 -10.91 0.71
CA LEU A 141 -8.54 -11.52 -0.49
C LEU A 141 -7.71 -12.77 -0.18
N VAL A 142 -6.84 -12.70 0.83
CA VAL A 142 -5.87 -13.78 1.12
C VAL A 142 -6.49 -15.01 1.77
N ALA A 143 -7.60 -14.85 2.52
CA ALA A 143 -8.14 -15.93 3.37
C ALA A 143 -9.55 -16.40 2.98
N GLY A 144 -10.14 -15.88 1.91
CA GLY A 144 -11.50 -16.26 1.52
C GLY A 144 -12.51 -16.11 2.67
N ILE A 145 -12.47 -14.97 3.37
CA ILE A 145 -13.27 -14.71 4.58
C ILE A 145 -14.73 -15.11 4.41
N SER A 146 -15.15 -16.16 5.12
CA SER A 146 -16.48 -16.76 4.95
C SER A 146 -17.56 -15.97 5.70
N THR A 147 -17.18 -15.24 6.76
CA THR A 147 -18.07 -14.44 7.59
C THR A 147 -17.45 -13.11 8.02
N MET A 148 -18.27 -12.09 8.23
CA MET A 148 -17.83 -10.77 8.74
C MET A 148 -17.09 -10.84 10.08
N ASP A 149 -17.36 -11.87 10.89
CA ASP A 149 -16.76 -12.01 12.22
C ASP A 149 -15.26 -12.25 12.17
N GLU A 150 -14.76 -12.83 11.08
CA GLU A 150 -13.32 -13.06 10.88
C GLU A 150 -12.52 -11.75 10.74
N LEU A 151 -13.18 -10.64 10.38
CA LEU A 151 -12.55 -9.32 10.28
C LEU A 151 -12.25 -8.72 11.64
N TYR A 152 -12.82 -9.28 12.71
CA TYR A 152 -12.55 -8.84 14.08
C TYR A 152 -11.42 -9.61 14.77
N LEU A 153 -10.80 -10.60 14.11
CA LEU A 153 -9.71 -11.38 14.69
C LEU A 153 -8.36 -10.65 14.54
N HIS A 154 -7.44 -10.89 15.46
CA HIS A 154 -6.07 -10.37 15.45
C HIS A 154 -5.07 -11.54 15.65
N PRO A 155 -3.93 -11.59 14.94
CA PRO A 155 -3.42 -10.59 14.00
C PRO A 155 -4.11 -10.59 12.63
N LYS A 156 -4.59 -9.41 12.28
CA LYS A 156 -4.91 -8.90 10.95
C LYS A 156 -3.73 -8.78 10.00
N PRO A 157 -3.76 -9.22 8.73
CA PRO A 157 -2.80 -8.72 7.79
C PRO A 157 -2.78 -7.17 7.72
N ASN A 158 -3.76 -6.60 7.07
CA ASN A 158 -3.72 -5.15 6.82
C ASN A 158 -4.53 -4.36 7.86
N GLY A 159 -4.46 -4.83 9.10
CA GLY A 159 -5.25 -4.34 10.21
C GLY A 159 -6.45 -5.24 10.54
N SER A 160 -7.26 -4.84 11.50
CA SER A 160 -8.40 -5.58 12.06
C SER A 160 -9.49 -4.60 12.48
N LEU A 161 -10.73 -5.06 12.52
CA LEU A 161 -11.83 -4.31 13.11
C LEU A 161 -11.96 -4.58 14.60
N CYS A 162 -12.41 -3.57 15.35
CA CYS A 162 -12.91 -3.77 16.70
C CYS A 162 -14.42 -4.04 16.65
N SER A 163 -14.87 -5.11 17.28
CA SER A 163 -16.30 -5.28 17.61
C SER A 163 -16.50 -5.15 19.12
N PRO A 164 -17.10 -4.04 19.60
CA PRO A 164 -17.45 -3.91 21.01
C PRO A 164 -18.47 -4.96 21.49
N ARG A 165 -19.18 -5.65 20.58
CA ARG A 165 -20.27 -6.59 20.89
C ARG A 165 -19.88 -8.07 20.78
N ASN A 166 -18.92 -8.42 19.93
CA ASN A 166 -18.53 -9.80 19.68
C ASN A 166 -17.27 -10.19 20.48
N LEU A 167 -17.38 -10.30 21.80
CA LEU A 167 -16.23 -10.53 22.71
C LEU A 167 -16.03 -11.99 23.13
N GLY A 168 -16.05 -12.92 22.18
CA GLY A 168 -16.04 -14.37 22.48
C GLY A 168 -14.67 -15.06 22.52
N ARG A 169 -13.71 -14.64 21.68
CA ARG A 169 -12.46 -15.40 21.46
C ARG A 169 -11.20 -14.72 22.06
N PRO A 170 -10.12 -15.45 22.35
CA PRO A 170 -8.87 -14.86 22.86
C PRO A 170 -8.17 -13.93 21.86
N ASP A 171 -8.20 -14.30 20.57
CA ASP A 171 -7.64 -13.56 19.43
C ASP A 171 -8.55 -12.42 18.94
N GLN A 172 -9.67 -12.20 19.62
CA GLN A 172 -10.61 -11.15 19.29
C GLN A 172 -9.97 -9.77 19.47
N SER A 173 -9.94 -8.98 18.40
CA SER A 173 -9.40 -7.62 18.42
C SER A 173 -10.30 -6.71 19.26
N VAL A 174 -9.67 -5.99 20.20
CA VAL A 174 -10.32 -4.99 21.06
C VAL A 174 -10.01 -3.55 20.63
N VAL A 175 -9.21 -3.40 19.58
CA VAL A 175 -8.82 -2.14 18.95
C VAL A 175 -9.09 -2.19 17.45
N ALA A 176 -9.31 -1.04 16.81
CA ALA A 176 -9.24 -1.01 15.35
C ALA A 176 -7.76 -0.89 14.96
N SER A 177 -7.31 -1.60 13.94
CA SER A 177 -5.94 -1.49 13.45
C SER A 177 -5.87 -1.31 11.93
N LEU A 178 -4.81 -0.67 11.47
CA LEU A 178 -4.45 -0.44 10.07
C LEU A 178 -2.95 -0.70 9.94
N VAL A 179 -2.55 -1.38 8.87
CA VAL A 179 -1.14 -1.54 8.50
C VAL A 179 -1.01 -1.12 7.05
N ALA A 180 -0.52 0.10 6.80
CA ALA A 180 -0.40 0.74 5.50
C ALA A 180 1.04 0.82 5.00
N GLU A 181 1.27 0.74 3.70
CA GLU A 181 2.56 1.10 3.12
C GLU A 181 2.47 2.30 2.21
N ILE A 182 3.48 3.15 2.36
CA ILE A 182 3.69 4.35 1.56
C ILE A 182 4.92 4.14 0.68
N ALA A 183 4.67 4.19 -0.62
CA ALA A 183 5.70 4.20 -1.65
C ALA A 183 5.29 5.26 -2.70
N PRO A 184 6.26 5.92 -3.35
CA PRO A 184 5.96 6.86 -4.42
C PRO A 184 5.33 6.13 -5.61
N GLY A 185 5.82 4.94 -5.98
CA GLY A 185 5.12 4.00 -6.87
C GLY A 185 4.61 4.62 -8.17
N LEU A 186 5.53 5.05 -9.05
CA LEU A 186 5.20 5.73 -10.31
C LEU A 186 5.10 4.82 -11.53
N VAL A 187 5.68 3.63 -11.45
CA VAL A 187 5.64 2.63 -12.52
C VAL A 187 4.19 2.25 -12.80
N THR A 188 3.81 2.25 -14.07
CA THR A 188 2.48 1.91 -14.56
C THR A 188 2.48 0.59 -15.33
N PRO A 189 1.32 -0.05 -15.54
CA PRO A 189 1.25 -1.30 -16.32
C PRO A 189 1.81 -1.14 -17.76
N PRO A 190 1.56 -0.03 -18.47
CA PRO A 190 2.24 0.25 -19.74
C PRO A 190 3.76 0.29 -19.67
N ASP A 191 4.35 0.82 -18.59
CA ASP A 191 5.80 0.87 -18.42
C ASP A 191 6.37 -0.54 -18.29
N VAL A 192 5.72 -1.38 -17.48
CA VAL A 192 6.11 -2.80 -17.32
C VAL A 192 5.94 -3.54 -18.64
N ALA A 193 4.78 -3.41 -19.30
CA ALA A 193 4.47 -4.09 -20.55
C ALA A 193 5.49 -3.77 -21.65
N ALA A 194 5.96 -2.53 -21.73
CA ALA A 194 6.99 -2.11 -22.69
C ALA A 194 8.33 -2.83 -22.47
N MET A 195 8.62 -3.26 -21.24
CA MET A 195 9.83 -4.00 -20.89
C MET A 195 9.73 -5.51 -21.16
N LEU A 196 8.53 -6.08 -21.29
CA LEU A 196 8.34 -7.52 -21.44
C LEU A 196 8.51 -7.96 -22.90
N THR A 197 9.62 -8.64 -23.18
CA THR A 197 9.93 -9.17 -24.52
C THR A 197 10.03 -10.71 -24.50
N PRO A 198 9.92 -11.38 -25.66
CA PRO A 198 10.11 -12.83 -25.74
C PRO A 198 11.47 -13.32 -25.24
N THR A 199 12.52 -12.48 -25.29
CA THR A 199 13.86 -12.81 -24.78
C THR A 199 13.95 -12.76 -23.27
N LYS A 200 13.06 -11.99 -22.63
CA LYS A 200 12.95 -11.86 -21.17
C LYS A 200 11.99 -12.88 -20.57
N LEU A 201 11.13 -13.51 -21.37
CA LEU A 201 10.27 -14.61 -20.93
C LEU A 201 11.12 -15.83 -20.57
N LYS A 202 11.00 -16.31 -19.33
CA LYS A 202 11.78 -17.44 -18.83
C LYS A 202 10.93 -18.67 -18.58
N TRP A 203 9.72 -18.49 -18.06
CA TRP A 203 8.81 -19.61 -17.79
C TRP A 203 7.38 -19.32 -18.26
N VAL A 204 6.75 -20.38 -18.75
CA VAL A 204 5.32 -20.45 -19.04
C VAL A 204 4.79 -21.64 -18.26
N LEU A 205 3.90 -21.38 -17.30
CA LEU A 205 3.37 -22.38 -16.38
C LEU A 205 1.87 -22.58 -16.66
N PRO A 206 1.48 -23.59 -17.46
CA PRO A 206 0.08 -23.89 -17.71
C PRO A 206 -0.61 -24.30 -16.42
N THR A 207 -1.57 -23.50 -15.97
CA THR A 207 -2.20 -23.64 -14.65
C THR A 207 -3.69 -23.85 -14.78
N ALA A 208 -4.21 -24.87 -14.07
CA ALA A 208 -5.63 -25.17 -14.05
C ALA A 208 -6.43 -24.11 -13.27
N PRO A 209 -7.65 -23.75 -13.70
CA PRO A 209 -8.48 -22.77 -13.01
C PRO A 209 -8.74 -23.09 -11.53
N ALA A 210 -8.84 -24.39 -11.19
CA ALA A 210 -9.02 -24.83 -9.81
C ALA A 210 -7.85 -24.47 -8.88
N VAL A 211 -6.62 -24.40 -9.42
CA VAL A 211 -5.43 -23.99 -8.66
C VAL A 211 -5.43 -22.47 -8.47
N LEU A 212 -5.73 -21.71 -9.53
CA LEU A 212 -5.83 -20.25 -9.46
C LEU A 212 -7.01 -19.77 -8.60
N ALA A 213 -8.01 -20.62 -8.39
CA ALA A 213 -9.10 -20.35 -7.43
C ALA A 213 -8.64 -20.44 -5.95
N GLN A 214 -7.49 -21.04 -5.68
CA GLN A 214 -6.95 -21.25 -4.33
C GLN A 214 -5.63 -20.53 -4.09
N ARG A 215 -4.94 -20.11 -5.15
CA ARG A 215 -3.61 -19.51 -5.10
C ARG A 215 -3.50 -18.40 -6.13
N GLU A 216 -2.77 -17.36 -5.77
CA GLU A 216 -2.41 -16.28 -6.68
C GLU A 216 -1.38 -16.75 -7.72
N ALA A 217 -1.35 -16.12 -8.89
CA ALA A 217 -0.42 -16.48 -9.97
C ALA A 217 1.05 -16.45 -9.51
N TYR A 218 1.44 -15.48 -8.69
CA TYR A 218 2.81 -15.40 -8.16
C TYR A 218 3.14 -16.54 -7.18
N GLN A 219 2.16 -17.02 -6.40
CA GLN A 219 2.36 -18.17 -5.51
C GLN A 219 2.58 -19.45 -6.31
N VAL A 220 1.88 -19.60 -7.44
CA VAL A 220 2.10 -20.71 -8.38
C VAL A 220 3.50 -20.63 -8.97
N ALA A 221 3.92 -19.45 -9.44
CA ALA A 221 5.26 -19.24 -9.98
C ALA A 221 6.37 -19.53 -8.96
N LEU A 222 6.29 -18.96 -7.75
CA LEU A 222 7.27 -19.22 -6.70
C LEU A 222 7.29 -20.67 -6.26
N GLY A 223 6.13 -21.33 -6.21
CA GLY A 223 6.04 -22.76 -5.96
C GLY A 223 6.85 -23.55 -6.99
N ALA A 224 6.57 -23.34 -8.28
CA ALA A 224 7.25 -24.01 -9.38
C ALA A 224 8.77 -23.71 -9.41
N LEU A 225 9.19 -22.47 -9.15
CA LEU A 225 10.60 -22.07 -9.18
C LEU A 225 11.42 -22.59 -7.98
N ARG A 226 10.76 -22.97 -6.90
CA ARG A 226 11.39 -23.55 -5.69
C ARG A 226 11.40 -25.07 -5.69
N THR A 227 10.46 -25.69 -6.40
CA THR A 227 10.41 -27.14 -6.52
C THR A 227 11.18 -27.60 -7.76
N PRO A 228 11.97 -28.68 -7.67
CA PRO A 228 12.69 -29.19 -8.83
C PRO A 228 11.70 -29.82 -9.82
N ASP A 229 11.65 -29.30 -11.04
CA ASP A 229 10.87 -29.88 -12.15
C ASP A 229 11.73 -30.74 -13.11
N SER A 230 13.05 -30.90 -12.90
CA SER A 230 13.99 -31.64 -13.80
C SER A 230 15.33 -32.04 -13.09
N PRO A 231 16.19 -32.93 -13.67
CA PRO A 231 17.03 -33.95 -12.98
C PRO A 231 18.15 -33.39 -12.07
N PRO A 232 18.83 -34.22 -11.23
CA PRO A 232 19.55 -33.80 -10.01
C PRO A 232 20.80 -32.93 -10.19
N ASP A 233 21.10 -32.50 -11.41
CA ASP A 233 22.34 -31.80 -11.76
C ASP A 233 22.22 -30.27 -11.72
N SER A 234 21.03 -29.71 -11.44
CA SER A 234 20.87 -28.27 -11.21
C SER A 234 19.80 -28.01 -10.15
N PRO A 235 20.11 -27.25 -9.08
CA PRO A 235 19.13 -26.90 -8.07
C PRO A 235 18.01 -26.01 -8.68
N PRO A 236 16.80 -26.01 -8.09
CA PRO A 236 15.73 -25.09 -8.48
C PRO A 236 16.23 -23.63 -8.52
N ALA A 237 15.68 -22.83 -9.44
CA ALA A 237 16.11 -21.44 -9.64
C ALA A 237 16.08 -20.62 -8.33
N LEU A 238 15.06 -20.81 -7.49
CA LEU A 238 14.93 -20.11 -6.21
C LEU A 238 15.13 -21.04 -5.01
N ALA A 239 15.97 -22.08 -5.15
CA ALA A 239 16.24 -23.02 -4.08
C ALA A 239 16.82 -22.33 -2.84
N GLY A 240 16.22 -22.58 -1.67
CA GLY A 240 16.68 -21.99 -0.40
C GLY A 240 16.26 -20.54 -0.16
N LEU A 241 15.75 -19.85 -1.18
CA LEU A 241 15.24 -18.49 -1.03
C LEU A 241 13.89 -18.51 -0.33
N ARG A 242 13.82 -17.96 0.88
CA ARG A 242 12.56 -17.87 1.61
C ARG A 242 11.73 -16.75 1.01
N ASN A 243 10.43 -16.75 1.27
CA ASN A 243 9.64 -15.59 0.89
C ASN A 243 10.27 -14.35 1.54
N GLU A 244 10.81 -14.46 2.77
CA GLU A 244 11.18 -13.31 3.59
C GLU A 244 12.36 -12.52 3.03
N ASP A 245 13.01 -13.08 2.04
CA ASP A 245 14.16 -12.48 1.42
C ASP A 245 13.77 -11.77 0.09
N ILE A 246 12.53 -11.96 -0.40
CA ILE A 246 12.04 -11.41 -1.68
C ILE A 246 11.18 -10.16 -1.41
N ALA A 247 11.49 -9.07 -2.12
CA ALA A 247 10.64 -7.88 -2.16
C ALA A 247 9.57 -8.04 -3.25
N ALA A 248 8.37 -7.51 -3.04
CA ALA A 248 7.29 -7.68 -4.01
C ALA A 248 6.48 -6.40 -4.19
N GLN A 249 6.12 -6.12 -5.44
CA GLN A 249 5.34 -4.97 -5.88
C GLN A 249 4.33 -5.43 -6.94
N LEU A 250 3.07 -5.01 -6.85
CA LEU A 250 2.09 -5.24 -7.92
C LEU A 250 1.88 -3.94 -8.70
N VAL A 251 1.81 -4.06 -10.03
CA VAL A 251 1.60 -2.97 -10.98
C VAL A 251 0.60 -3.47 -12.03
N GLY A 252 -0.69 -3.15 -11.89
CA GLY A 252 -1.70 -3.70 -12.81
C GLY A 252 -1.75 -5.22 -12.73
N ASP A 253 -1.77 -5.86 -13.89
CA ASP A 253 -1.75 -7.33 -14.01
C ASP A 253 -0.36 -7.96 -13.79
N TYR A 254 0.62 -7.20 -13.27
CA TYR A 254 2.02 -7.63 -13.12
C TYR A 254 2.48 -7.65 -11.66
N VAL A 255 2.93 -8.81 -11.16
CA VAL A 255 3.64 -8.93 -9.87
C VAL A 255 5.14 -8.92 -10.13
N LEU A 256 5.83 -7.90 -9.63
CA LEU A 256 7.28 -7.74 -9.66
C LEU A 256 7.85 -8.29 -8.36
N LEU A 257 8.77 -9.26 -8.44
CA LEU A 257 9.45 -9.87 -7.30
C LEU A 257 10.95 -9.57 -7.37
N GLY A 258 11.42 -8.65 -6.52
CA GLY A 258 12.83 -8.31 -6.37
C GLY A 258 13.58 -9.40 -5.60
N LEU A 259 14.65 -9.93 -6.19
CA LEU A 259 15.47 -11.00 -5.63
C LEU A 259 16.69 -10.42 -4.89
N PRO A 260 17.07 -10.96 -3.72
CA PRO A 260 18.18 -10.43 -2.91
C PRO A 260 19.57 -10.82 -3.42
N ASP A 261 19.66 -11.90 -4.20
CA ASP A 261 20.90 -12.39 -4.82
C ASP A 261 20.58 -12.81 -6.26
N PRO A 262 20.63 -11.86 -7.21
CA PRO A 262 20.02 -12.03 -8.53
C PRO A 262 20.84 -12.86 -9.52
N GLU A 263 21.95 -13.46 -9.08
CA GLU A 263 22.89 -14.16 -9.96
C GLU A 263 22.18 -15.12 -10.91
N ASN A 264 22.35 -14.87 -12.22
CA ASN A 264 21.83 -15.67 -13.35
C ASN A 264 20.30 -15.63 -13.60
N LEU A 265 19.51 -14.97 -12.76
CA LEU A 265 18.04 -14.88 -12.89
C LEU A 265 17.54 -13.48 -13.23
N GLY A 266 18.36 -12.46 -13.02
CA GLY A 266 17.96 -11.06 -13.07
C GLY A 266 17.35 -10.60 -11.74
N ASP A 267 17.41 -9.30 -11.51
CA ASP A 267 17.06 -8.65 -10.25
C ASP A 267 15.58 -8.72 -9.89
N THR A 268 14.72 -8.80 -10.91
CA THR A 268 13.28 -8.79 -10.70
C THR A 268 12.57 -9.81 -11.60
N LEU A 269 11.77 -10.69 -10.99
CA LEU A 269 10.85 -11.54 -11.73
C LEU A 269 9.53 -10.80 -11.93
N VAL A 270 9.05 -10.72 -13.16
CA VAL A 270 7.72 -10.16 -13.47
C VAL A 270 6.76 -11.28 -13.81
N ILE A 271 5.68 -11.38 -13.05
CA ILE A 271 4.71 -12.45 -13.13
C ILE A 271 3.37 -11.88 -13.60
N THR A 272 2.79 -12.50 -14.62
CA THR A 272 1.47 -12.12 -15.14
C THR A 272 0.74 -13.36 -15.66
N THR A 273 -0.48 -13.18 -16.15
CA THR A 273 -1.29 -14.28 -16.69
C THR A 273 -1.82 -13.99 -18.08
N GLU A 274 -1.94 -15.01 -18.90
CA GLU A 274 -2.62 -14.95 -20.20
C GLU A 274 -3.53 -16.18 -20.39
N PRO A 275 -4.55 -16.10 -21.26
CA PRO A 275 -5.33 -17.27 -21.66
C PRO A 275 -4.43 -18.36 -22.28
N GLY A 276 -4.47 -19.57 -21.71
CA GLY A 276 -3.74 -20.73 -22.21
C GLY A 276 -4.60 -21.63 -23.10
N ASN A 277 -4.01 -22.75 -23.54
CA ASN A 277 -4.72 -23.76 -24.32
C ASN A 277 -5.60 -24.65 -23.44
N ASN A 278 -6.65 -25.23 -24.01
CA ASN A 278 -7.52 -26.23 -23.36
C ASN A 278 -8.17 -25.77 -22.04
N GLY A 279 -8.52 -24.48 -21.94
CA GLY A 279 -9.15 -23.91 -20.74
C GLY A 279 -8.21 -23.71 -19.56
N LEU A 280 -6.90 -23.81 -19.77
CA LEU A 280 -5.88 -23.43 -18.80
C LEU A 280 -5.60 -21.92 -18.88
N THR A 281 -4.99 -21.40 -17.84
CA THR A 281 -4.39 -20.06 -17.81
C THR A 281 -2.88 -20.23 -17.73
N ASN A 282 -2.13 -19.56 -18.61
CA ASN A 282 -0.67 -19.56 -18.52
C ASN A 282 -0.25 -18.51 -17.47
N VAL A 283 0.48 -18.94 -16.45
CA VAL A 283 1.23 -18.02 -15.59
C VAL A 283 2.59 -17.80 -16.26
N LEU A 284 2.86 -16.56 -16.65
CA LEU A 284 4.09 -16.16 -17.33
C LEU A 284 5.06 -15.57 -16.32
N VAL A 285 6.33 -15.93 -16.42
CA VAL A 285 7.39 -15.38 -15.59
C VAL A 285 8.50 -14.84 -16.50
N TYR A 286 8.68 -13.53 -16.43
CA TYR A 286 9.75 -12.80 -17.09
C TYR A 286 10.85 -12.48 -16.08
N ALA A 287 12.07 -12.31 -16.57
CA ALA A 287 13.20 -11.84 -15.79
C ALA A 287 13.67 -10.49 -16.33
N LEU A 288 13.71 -9.49 -15.46
CA LEU A 288 14.28 -8.17 -15.72
C LEU A 288 15.60 -8.03 -14.96
N SER A 289 16.60 -7.41 -15.58
CA SER A 289 17.86 -7.07 -14.91
C SER A 289 17.73 -5.79 -14.08
N ASP A 290 18.75 -5.48 -13.26
CA ASP A 290 18.99 -4.16 -12.67
C ASP A 290 18.76 -3.01 -13.66
N TYR A 291 19.44 -3.04 -14.82
CA TYR A 291 19.37 -1.98 -15.83
C TYR A 291 17.95 -1.78 -16.40
N ASP A 292 17.17 -2.87 -16.55
CA ASP A 292 15.78 -2.78 -17.01
C ASP A 292 14.91 -2.05 -15.97
N MET A 293 15.10 -2.40 -14.69
CA MET A 293 14.36 -1.83 -13.58
C MET A 293 14.72 -0.37 -13.32
N GLU A 294 16.02 -0.04 -13.33
CA GLU A 294 16.52 1.34 -13.21
C GLU A 294 15.98 2.21 -14.35
N SER A 295 16.09 1.74 -15.60
CA SER A 295 15.60 2.49 -16.76
C SER A 295 14.09 2.72 -16.69
N MET A 296 13.31 1.69 -16.33
CA MET A 296 11.85 1.81 -16.20
C MET A 296 11.47 2.81 -15.11
N THR A 297 12.13 2.75 -13.97
CA THR A 297 11.83 3.60 -12.82
C THR A 297 12.20 5.06 -13.10
N ALA A 298 13.36 5.31 -13.71
CA ALA A 298 13.80 6.64 -14.10
C ALA A 298 12.85 7.29 -15.12
N ASP A 299 12.40 6.52 -16.14
CA ASP A 299 11.45 7.02 -17.12
C ASP A 299 10.08 7.31 -16.51
N ALA A 300 9.58 6.44 -15.62
CA ALA A 300 8.33 6.66 -14.91
C ALA A 300 8.37 7.94 -14.05
N GLY A 301 9.47 8.16 -13.33
CA GLY A 301 9.74 9.37 -12.56
C GLY A 301 9.70 10.64 -13.40
N ARG A 302 10.44 10.63 -14.52
CA ARG A 302 10.50 11.74 -15.48
C ARG A 302 9.14 12.05 -16.10
N LEU A 303 8.40 11.02 -16.53
CA LEU A 303 7.07 11.18 -17.13
C LEU A 303 6.06 11.75 -16.13
N ALA A 304 6.14 11.37 -14.85
CA ALA A 304 5.29 11.94 -13.81
C ALA A 304 5.53 13.44 -13.64
N LEU A 305 6.80 13.87 -13.60
CA LEU A 305 7.15 15.29 -13.54
C LEU A 305 6.66 16.08 -14.76
N LEU A 306 6.72 15.49 -15.96
CA LEU A 306 6.17 16.09 -17.18
C LEU A 306 4.65 16.23 -17.10
N ARG A 307 3.92 15.22 -16.62
CA ARG A 307 2.47 15.32 -16.45
C ARG A 307 2.09 16.40 -15.44
N ILE A 308 2.79 16.45 -14.31
CA ILE A 308 2.58 17.46 -13.27
C ILE A 308 2.85 18.86 -13.84
N ARG A 309 3.94 19.03 -14.58
CA ARG A 309 4.25 20.28 -15.30
C ARG A 309 3.09 20.74 -16.17
N ASP A 310 2.67 19.87 -17.07
CA ASP A 310 1.71 20.22 -18.10
C ASP A 310 0.37 20.56 -17.45
N TRP A 311 -0.02 19.83 -16.41
CA TRP A 311 -1.16 20.17 -15.57
C TRP A 311 -1.00 21.55 -14.90
N MET A 312 0.12 21.83 -14.22
CA MET A 312 0.33 23.13 -13.54
C MET A 312 0.31 24.31 -14.52
N VAL A 313 0.89 24.16 -15.70
CA VAL A 313 0.86 25.18 -16.76
C VAL A 313 -0.56 25.40 -17.26
N ASN A 314 -1.33 24.34 -17.50
CA ASN A 314 -2.72 24.41 -17.94
C ASN A 314 -3.62 25.09 -16.90
N GLU A 315 -3.35 24.88 -15.61
CA GLU A 315 -4.05 25.54 -14.49
C GLU A 315 -3.54 26.97 -14.22
N GLY A 316 -2.57 27.48 -15.00
CA GLY A 316 -2.02 28.83 -14.83
C GLY A 316 -1.19 29.00 -13.56
N ILE A 317 -0.68 27.91 -12.98
CA ILE A 317 0.15 27.94 -11.78
C ILE A 317 1.59 28.26 -12.19
N ASN A 318 2.08 29.42 -11.73
CA ASN A 318 3.47 29.82 -11.94
C ASN A 318 4.41 28.93 -11.13
N LEU A 319 5.15 28.12 -11.85
CA LEU A 319 6.18 27.25 -11.30
C LEU A 319 7.50 28.02 -11.11
N PRO A 320 8.13 28.00 -9.93
CA PRO A 320 9.47 28.53 -9.72
C PRO A 320 10.53 27.56 -10.28
N VAL A 321 10.31 27.05 -11.49
CA VAL A 321 11.13 25.98 -12.04
C VAL A 321 12.00 26.52 -13.15
N ARG A 322 13.30 26.25 -13.07
CA ARG A 322 14.25 26.66 -14.11
C ARG A 322 14.00 25.84 -15.37
N ALA A 323 14.18 26.47 -16.54
CA ALA A 323 14.25 25.75 -17.79
C ALA A 323 15.32 24.64 -17.67
N PRO A 324 15.07 23.45 -18.25
CA PRO A 324 16.01 22.33 -18.14
C PRO A 324 17.37 22.79 -18.65
N ILE A 325 18.39 22.68 -17.80
CA ILE A 325 19.76 22.83 -18.27
C ILE A 325 20.00 21.58 -19.11
N ARG A 326 20.34 21.76 -20.39
CA ARG A 326 20.78 20.64 -21.25
C ARG A 326 22.13 20.14 -20.72
N THR A 327 22.11 19.27 -19.72
CA THR A 327 23.25 18.46 -19.32
C THR A 327 23.28 17.21 -20.19
N TYR A 328 24.36 17.01 -20.94
CA TYR A 328 24.60 15.72 -21.57
C TYR A 328 25.00 14.73 -20.48
N GLY A 329 24.04 13.97 -19.95
CA GLY A 329 24.31 12.87 -19.04
C GLY A 329 25.13 11.78 -19.75
N ARG A 330 26.13 11.21 -19.06
CA ARG A 330 26.75 9.94 -19.46
C ARG A 330 25.61 8.92 -19.61
N ASN A 331 25.46 8.32 -20.78
CA ASN A 331 24.46 7.30 -21.18
C ASN A 331 23.24 7.79 -21.98
N GLY A 332 23.17 9.04 -22.43
CA GLY A 332 22.17 9.44 -23.44
C GLY A 332 20.72 9.48 -22.93
N LEU A 333 20.51 9.40 -21.62
CA LEU A 333 19.23 9.67 -20.98
C LEU A 333 18.89 11.16 -21.13
N LEU A 334 17.67 11.43 -21.59
CA LEU A 334 17.14 12.79 -21.74
C LEU A 334 17.04 13.42 -20.35
N THR A 335 17.65 14.59 -20.17
CA THR A 335 17.58 15.38 -18.92
C THR A 335 16.15 15.49 -18.42
N SER A 336 15.96 15.41 -17.10
CA SER A 336 14.73 15.86 -16.44
C SER A 336 14.32 17.21 -17.02
N PRO A 337 13.02 17.48 -17.26
CA PRO A 337 12.57 18.79 -17.73
C PRO A 337 12.90 19.92 -16.75
N TYR A 338 13.40 19.60 -15.56
CA TYR A 338 13.63 20.51 -14.45
C TYR A 338 14.94 20.25 -13.73
N ALA A 339 15.55 21.34 -13.24
CA ALA A 339 16.51 21.29 -12.15
C ALA A 339 15.77 21.70 -10.86
N PHE A 340 15.53 20.77 -9.95
CA PHE A 340 14.93 21.11 -8.64
C PHE A 340 16.01 21.68 -7.71
N LEU A 341 15.65 22.66 -6.88
CA LEU A 341 16.56 23.09 -5.82
C LEU A 341 16.64 21.97 -4.77
N PRO A 342 17.84 21.57 -4.30
CA PRO A 342 18.03 20.47 -3.36
C PRO A 342 17.26 20.59 -2.02
N ALA A 343 16.73 21.77 -1.70
CA ALA A 343 16.15 22.09 -0.40
C ALA A 343 14.62 22.02 -0.34
N GLU A 344 13.91 21.80 -1.46
CA GLU A 344 12.45 21.81 -1.49
C GLU A 344 11.93 20.47 -2.01
N PRO A 345 11.53 19.53 -1.14
CA PRO A 345 10.95 18.28 -1.60
C PRO A 345 9.66 18.58 -2.36
N PRO A 346 9.58 18.33 -3.67
CA PRO A 346 8.48 18.86 -4.45
C PRO A 346 7.21 18.08 -4.22
N LEU A 347 7.25 16.82 -3.75
CA LEU A 347 6.06 15.97 -3.59
C LEU A 347 5.74 15.69 -2.12
N GLU A 348 4.51 15.96 -1.72
CA GLU A 348 3.93 15.59 -0.42
C GLU A 348 2.79 14.60 -0.63
N LEU A 349 2.87 13.44 0.04
CA LEU A 349 1.75 12.54 0.26
C LEU A 349 1.17 12.84 1.63
N GLN A 350 0.07 13.59 1.66
CA GLN A 350 -0.61 13.95 2.90
C GLN A 350 -1.72 12.96 3.21
N TYR A 351 -1.72 12.43 4.43
CA TYR A 351 -2.67 11.42 4.88
C TYR A 351 -3.53 11.89 6.05
N TRP A 352 -4.74 11.36 6.11
CA TRP A 352 -5.61 11.37 7.27
C TRP A 352 -6.01 9.94 7.60
N THR A 353 -5.70 9.50 8.83
CA THR A 353 -6.06 8.17 9.32
C THR A 353 -7.13 8.35 10.39
N VAL A 354 -8.38 8.05 10.04
CA VAL A 354 -9.56 8.38 10.83
C VAL A 354 -10.21 7.12 11.37
N ALA A 355 -10.41 7.03 12.68
CA ALA A 355 -11.20 5.99 13.30
C ALA A 355 -12.69 6.31 13.11
N VAL A 356 -13.45 5.33 12.64
CA VAL A 356 -14.86 5.50 12.30
C VAL A 356 -15.68 4.37 12.93
N ALA A 357 -16.82 4.72 13.51
CA ALA A 357 -17.79 3.75 14.02
C ALA A 357 -18.93 3.54 13.03
N ARG A 358 -19.38 2.28 12.93
CA ARG A 358 -20.63 1.92 12.26
C ARG A 358 -21.70 1.59 13.29
N LEU A 359 -22.89 2.19 13.15
CA LEU A 359 -24.03 1.93 14.02
C LEU A 359 -24.97 0.83 13.44
N GLY A 360 -25.68 0.12 14.30
CA GLY A 360 -26.55 -1.01 13.94
C GLY A 360 -28.03 -0.62 13.94
N ALA A 361 -28.59 -0.35 12.76
CA ALA A 361 -30.00 -0.44 12.37
C ALA A 361 -30.16 -0.09 10.87
N ALA A 362 -31.27 -0.53 10.26
CA ALA A 362 -31.43 -0.93 8.87
C ALA A 362 -31.60 0.14 7.74
N GLN A 363 -31.21 1.42 7.88
CA GLN A 363 -31.70 2.44 6.91
C GLN A 363 -30.75 3.52 6.38
N ALA A 364 -29.42 3.40 6.53
CA ALA A 364 -28.55 4.25 5.70
C ALA A 364 -27.25 3.54 5.32
N THR A 365 -27.01 3.43 4.02
CA THR A 365 -25.74 3.03 3.39
C THR A 365 -24.54 3.88 3.85
N TYR A 366 -24.80 4.96 4.60
CA TYR A 366 -23.85 6.00 5.04
C TYR A 366 -23.81 6.24 6.56
N ALA A 367 -24.25 5.29 7.39
CA ALA A 367 -24.27 5.43 8.86
C ALA A 367 -22.87 5.33 9.52
N HIS A 368 -21.94 6.15 9.04
CA HIS A 368 -20.56 6.22 9.50
C HIS A 368 -20.35 7.47 10.34
N HIS A 369 -19.83 7.26 11.53
CA HIS A 369 -19.62 8.31 12.51
C HIS A 369 -18.12 8.43 12.77
N PRO A 370 -17.45 9.50 12.28
CA PRO A 370 -16.06 9.74 12.62
C PRO A 370 -15.95 9.92 14.13
N LEU A 371 -15.00 9.22 14.73
CA LEU A 371 -14.72 9.28 16.17
C LEU A 371 -13.62 10.33 16.40
N SER A 372 -12.43 10.02 15.91
CA SER A 372 -11.24 10.86 15.97
C SER A 372 -10.27 10.41 14.88
N GLY A 373 -9.26 11.22 14.60
CA GLY A 373 -8.28 10.89 13.58
C GLY A 373 -6.99 11.67 13.76
N VAL A 374 -6.02 11.30 12.94
CA VAL A 374 -4.73 11.97 12.85
C VAL A 374 -4.44 12.37 11.41
N THR A 375 -3.57 13.34 11.24
CA THR A 375 -2.98 13.67 9.94
C THR A 375 -1.47 13.66 10.04
N TRP A 376 -0.83 13.24 8.96
CA TRP A 376 0.61 13.09 8.82
C TRP A 376 0.97 13.15 7.33
N SER A 377 2.23 13.40 7.01
CA SER A 377 2.68 13.55 5.62
C SER A 377 4.04 12.91 5.40
N VAL A 378 4.23 12.37 4.20
CA VAL A 378 5.53 11.91 3.70
C VAL A 378 5.94 12.82 2.54
N TRP A 379 7.19 13.24 2.55
CA TRP A 379 7.75 14.13 1.55
C TRP A 379 8.80 13.38 0.74
N PHE A 380 8.76 13.58 -0.57
CA PHE A 380 9.69 12.97 -1.51
C PHE A 380 10.45 14.07 -2.26
N GLY A 381 11.77 13.90 -2.33
CA GLY A 381 12.67 14.61 -3.23
C GLY A 381 12.75 13.86 -4.55
N TYR A 382 12.98 14.57 -5.65
CA TYR A 382 13.32 13.92 -6.92
C TYR A 382 14.84 13.93 -7.06
N ASP A 383 15.44 12.76 -7.22
CA ASP A 383 16.85 12.61 -7.53
C ASP A 383 17.01 12.55 -9.06
N GLU A 384 17.74 13.51 -9.61
CA GLU A 384 17.95 13.63 -11.06
C GLU A 384 18.93 12.58 -11.61
N ASP A 385 19.82 12.04 -10.78
CA ASP A 385 20.81 11.05 -11.20
C ASP A 385 20.18 9.66 -11.30
N SER A 386 19.35 9.27 -10.33
CA SER A 386 18.61 8.00 -10.34
C SER A 386 17.25 8.10 -11.06
N GLY A 387 16.70 9.29 -11.21
CA GLY A 387 15.37 9.51 -11.76
C GLY A 387 14.23 9.10 -10.81
N GLU A 388 14.53 8.90 -9.53
CA GLU A 388 13.59 8.37 -8.53
C GLU A 388 13.06 9.44 -7.57
N PHE A 389 11.87 9.18 -7.01
CA PHE A 389 11.38 9.95 -5.87
C PHE A 389 11.84 9.29 -4.58
N THR A 390 12.77 9.91 -3.87
CA THR A 390 13.32 9.41 -2.62
C THR A 390 12.65 10.09 -1.44
N MET A 391 12.31 9.34 -0.39
CA MET A 391 11.75 9.94 0.82
C MET A 391 12.79 10.88 1.44
N THR A 392 12.41 12.13 1.67
CA THR A 392 13.26 13.13 2.32
C THR A 392 12.83 13.42 3.74
N ARG A 393 11.52 13.34 4.02
CA ARG A 393 10.99 13.71 5.33
C ARG A 393 9.68 13.01 5.64
N LEU A 394 9.55 12.55 6.88
CA LEU A 394 8.30 12.13 7.48
C LEU A 394 7.86 13.17 8.52
N SER A 395 6.61 13.63 8.44
CA SER A 395 6.04 14.54 9.42
C SER A 395 5.44 13.75 10.59
N SER A 396 5.71 14.17 11.82
CA SER A 396 5.09 13.59 13.00
C SER A 396 3.56 13.71 12.91
N PRO A 397 2.80 12.65 13.25
CA PRO A 397 1.36 12.72 13.31
C PRO A 397 0.88 13.84 14.25
N ARG A 398 -0.27 14.41 13.91
CA ARG A 398 -1.00 15.34 14.77
C ARG A 398 -2.48 14.98 14.75
N LEU A 399 -3.21 15.34 15.80
CA LEU A 399 -4.66 15.18 15.80
C LEU A 399 -5.25 15.92 14.59
N ALA A 400 -6.06 15.21 13.81
CA ALA A 400 -6.74 15.80 12.67
C ALA A 400 -7.88 16.71 13.18
N GLY A 401 -8.10 17.81 12.47
CA GLY A 401 -9.36 18.55 12.56
C GLY A 401 -10.54 17.72 12.02
N ALA A 402 -11.70 18.34 11.90
CA ALA A 402 -12.85 17.68 11.27
C ALA A 402 -12.52 17.35 9.80
N VAL A 403 -12.43 16.06 9.47
CA VAL A 403 -12.34 15.56 8.10
C VAL A 403 -13.74 15.12 7.68
N GLU A 404 -14.20 15.58 6.51
CA GLU A 404 -15.47 15.12 5.95
C GLU A 404 -15.33 13.73 5.33
N VAL A 405 -15.52 12.72 6.18
CA VAL A 405 -15.48 11.29 5.81
C VAL A 405 -16.66 10.92 4.91
N ARG A 406 -17.82 11.58 5.07
CA ARG A 406 -19.07 11.20 4.40
C ARG A 406 -19.02 11.42 2.89
N ASP A 407 -18.52 12.57 2.46
CA ASP A 407 -18.44 12.91 1.04
C ASP A 407 -17.45 12.02 0.31
N GLY A 408 -16.30 11.73 0.93
CA GLY A 408 -15.32 10.79 0.38
C GLY A 408 -15.87 9.38 0.24
N ILE A 409 -16.59 8.86 1.24
CA ILE A 409 -17.27 7.55 1.15
C ILE A 409 -18.27 7.53 0.00
N ARG A 410 -19.08 8.58 -0.12
CA ARG A 410 -20.10 8.67 -1.17
C ARG A 410 -19.48 8.66 -2.55
N LYS A 411 -18.46 9.50 -2.78
CA LYS A 411 -17.73 9.56 -4.06
C LYS A 411 -17.09 8.23 -4.42
N PHE A 412 -16.49 7.55 -3.44
CA PHE A 412 -15.96 6.20 -3.63
C PHE A 412 -17.05 5.20 -4.05
N ILE A 413 -18.19 5.17 -3.36
CA ILE A 413 -19.31 4.26 -3.69
C ILE A 413 -19.89 4.57 -5.08
N ASP A 414 -20.09 5.85 -5.40
CA ASP A 414 -20.64 6.29 -6.68
C ASP A 414 -19.71 5.87 -7.84
N ALA A 415 -18.39 6.06 -7.69
CA ALA A 415 -17.41 5.64 -8.70
C ALA A 415 -17.29 4.11 -8.77
N ARG A 416 -17.40 3.43 -7.63
CA ARG A 416 -17.40 1.97 -7.56
C ARG A 416 -18.56 1.41 -8.40
N ASP A 417 -19.77 1.93 -8.22
CA ASP A 417 -20.99 1.40 -8.82
C ASP A 417 -21.28 1.98 -10.23
N GLY A 418 -20.41 2.86 -10.74
CA GLY A 418 -20.49 3.49 -12.06
C GLY A 418 -20.19 2.58 -13.26
N ALA A 419 -20.40 3.10 -14.48
CA ALA A 419 -20.36 2.36 -15.75
C ALA A 419 -18.96 1.77 -16.10
N ALA A 420 -18.97 0.68 -16.88
CA ALA A 420 -17.78 -0.05 -17.34
C ALA A 420 -16.81 0.88 -18.11
N GLY A 421 -15.70 1.23 -17.47
CA GLY A 421 -14.68 2.16 -17.99
C GLY A 421 -14.07 3.03 -16.88
N GLN A 422 -14.79 3.25 -15.78
CA GLN A 422 -14.31 3.92 -14.56
C GLN A 422 -13.90 2.91 -13.48
N ARG A 423 -13.28 1.79 -13.87
CA ARG A 423 -12.90 0.76 -12.90
C ARG A 423 -11.65 1.23 -12.16
N ILE A 424 -11.77 1.32 -10.84
CA ILE A 424 -10.65 1.46 -9.91
C ILE A 424 -9.71 0.28 -10.16
N ASP A 425 -8.45 0.57 -10.46
CA ASP A 425 -7.39 -0.42 -10.56
C ASP A 425 -6.86 -0.77 -9.16
N THR A 426 -7.42 -1.83 -8.66
CA THR A 426 -7.21 -2.29 -7.29
C THR A 426 -6.04 -3.25 -7.14
N SER A 427 -5.37 -3.56 -8.25
CA SER A 427 -4.21 -4.45 -8.33
C SER A 427 -2.96 -3.78 -7.73
N ASN A 428 -3.11 -2.85 -6.81
CA ASN A 428 -1.97 -2.19 -6.18
C ASN A 428 -1.81 -2.74 -4.77
N PHE A 429 -1.29 -3.97 -4.68
CA PHE A 429 -0.77 -4.48 -3.43
C PHE A 429 0.53 -3.76 -3.08
N THR A 430 0.75 -3.66 -1.78
CA THR A 430 1.96 -3.10 -1.22
C THR A 430 2.79 -4.24 -0.66
N ARG A 431 4.11 -4.10 -0.52
CA ARG A 431 4.94 -4.94 0.36
C ARG A 431 4.21 -5.26 1.67
N ALA A 432 3.66 -4.31 2.42
CA ALA A 432 2.88 -4.58 3.64
C ALA A 432 1.66 -5.54 3.46
N ALA A 433 1.03 -5.51 2.28
CA ALA A 433 0.00 -6.46 1.89
C ALA A 433 0.55 -7.83 1.44
N MET A 434 1.72 -7.86 0.81
CA MET A 434 2.39 -9.06 0.31
C MET A 434 3.23 -9.76 1.38
N LEU A 435 3.77 -9.05 2.38
CA LEU A 435 4.60 -9.54 3.51
C LEU A 435 3.94 -10.69 4.30
N ARG A 436 2.69 -11.05 4.02
CA ARG A 436 1.97 -12.12 4.74
C ARG A 436 1.84 -13.45 4.03
N ASP A 437 2.55 -13.59 2.93
CA ASP A 437 3.09 -14.88 2.52
C ASP A 437 4.50 -15.13 3.10
N SER A 438 4.90 -14.36 4.12
CA SER A 438 6.25 -14.37 4.69
C SER A 438 7.25 -13.77 3.73
N PHE A 439 6.89 -12.77 2.91
CA PHE A 439 7.90 -11.92 2.25
C PHE A 439 8.53 -11.00 3.28
N GLY A 440 9.74 -10.50 3.06
CA GLY A 440 10.44 -9.83 4.15
C GLY A 440 11.18 -8.61 3.68
N SER A 441 11.74 -7.94 4.68
CA SER A 441 12.18 -6.55 4.58
C SER A 441 13.45 -6.38 3.78
N GLY A 442 14.02 -7.45 3.20
CA GLY A 442 15.32 -7.41 2.54
C GLY A 442 16.35 -7.01 3.58
N ASP A 443 17.03 -7.97 4.18
CA ASP A 443 18.14 -7.65 5.07
C ASP A 443 19.22 -6.95 4.23
N LYS A 444 19.24 -5.61 4.29
CA LYS A 444 20.33 -4.81 3.74
C LYS A 444 21.51 -4.90 4.70
N PRO A 445 22.75 -5.10 4.19
CA PRO A 445 23.93 -5.02 5.03
C PRO A 445 23.94 -3.67 5.75
N ALA A 446 24.27 -3.69 7.03
CA ALA A 446 24.41 -2.49 7.85
C ALA A 446 25.31 -1.48 7.12
N LEU A 447 24.84 -0.23 7.00
CA LEU A 447 25.73 0.86 6.65
C LEU A 447 26.81 0.95 7.74
N PRO A 448 28.10 1.08 7.40
CA PRO A 448 29.10 1.43 8.39
C PRO A 448 28.71 2.78 9.02
N ASP A 449 28.72 2.83 10.34
CA ASP A 449 28.39 4.01 11.14
C ASP A 449 29.08 5.27 10.57
N ALA A 450 28.29 6.33 10.37
CA ALA A 450 28.77 7.67 10.00
C ALA A 450 28.94 8.55 11.23
#